data_AF-A0A0P7NAR5-F1
#
_entry.id   AF-A0A0P7NAR5-F1
#
_cell.length_a   1.000
_cell.length_b   1.000
_cell.length_c   1.000
_cell.angle_alpha   90.00
_cell.angle_beta   90.00
_cell.angle_gamma   90.00
#
_symmetry.space_group_name_H-M   'P 1'
#
loop_
_entity.id
_entity.type
_entity.pdbx_description
1 polymer ?
#
loop_
_entity_poly.entity_id
_entity_poly.type
_entity_poly.pdbx_seq_one_letter_code
_entity_poly.pdbx_strand_id
1 'polypeptide(L)' 'MRVFKTKLIRLQLTAEELEALTADFISYKRDGVLPDIFGRDALYDDSFTWPLIKFERVAHIHLAN' A
#
# COMPACT_ATOMS: atom_id res chain seq x y z
N MET A 1 6.24 -11.16 -9.98
CA MET A 1 6.28 -10.75 -8.55
C MET A 1 5.02 -11.26 -7.87
N ARG A 2 5.12 -11.88 -6.68
CA ARG A 2 3.96 -12.42 -5.95
C ARG A 2 3.71 -11.54 -4.73
N VAL A 3 2.47 -11.05 -4.56
CA VAL A 3 2.08 -10.18 -3.45
C VAL A 3 1.24 -10.99 -2.45
N PHE A 4 1.70 -11.09 -1.20
CA PHE A 4 0.98 -11.78 -0.14
C PHE A 4 0.11 -10.79 0.63
N LYS A 5 -1.18 -11.12 0.76
CA LYS A 5 -2.19 -10.26 1.39
C LYS A 5 -2.62 -10.88 2.71
N THR A 6 -2.51 -10.14 3.81
CA THR A 6 -2.94 -10.64 5.13
C THR A 6 -4.47 -10.81 5.16
N LYS A 7 -4.97 -11.66 6.07
CA LYS A 7 -6.42 -11.88 6.22
C LYS A 7 -7.16 -10.58 6.60
N LEU A 8 -6.53 -9.72 7.38
CA LEU A 8 -7.12 -8.47 7.85
C LEU A 8 -7.43 -7.52 6.69
N ILE A 9 -6.46 -7.28 5.80
CA ILE A 9 -6.63 -6.41 4.63
C ILE A 9 -7.74 -6.94 3.70
N ARG A 10 -7.82 -8.27 3.52
CA ARG A 10 -8.87 -8.91 2.71
C ARG A 10 -10.28 -8.79 3.28
N LEU A 11 -10.42 -8.50 4.57
CA LEU A 11 -11.72 -8.29 5.23
C LEU A 11 -12.14 -6.82 5.26
N GLN A 12 -11.17 -5.91 5.14
CA GLN A 12 -11.40 -4.46 5.25
C GLN A 12 -11.62 -3.80 3.90
N LEU A 13 -11.05 -4.37 2.83
CA LEU A 13 -11.14 -3.83 1.48
C LEU A 13 -12.09 -4.68 0.62
N THR A 14 -12.78 -3.99 -0.27
CA THR A 14 -13.43 -4.63 -1.43
C THR A 14 -12.37 -5.28 -2.33
N ALA A 15 -12.83 -6.16 -3.22
CA ALA A 15 -11.93 -6.80 -4.19
C ALA A 15 -11.22 -5.78 -5.10
N GLU A 16 -11.93 -4.72 -5.48
CA GLU A 16 -11.42 -3.65 -6.36
C GLU A 16 -10.35 -2.82 -5.66
N GLU A 17 -10.61 -2.35 -4.42
CA GLU A 17 -9.62 -1.63 -3.62
C GLU A 17 -8.38 -2.49 -3.34
N LEU A 18 -8.58 -3.79 -3.11
CA LEU A 18 -7.50 -4.73 -2.86
C LEU A 18 -6.61 -4.94 -4.10
N GLU A 19 -7.19 -4.99 -5.28
CA GLU A 19 -6.44 -5.08 -6.54
C GLU A 19 -5.74 -3.76 -6.86
N ALA A 20 -6.39 -2.61 -6.64
CA ALA A 20 -5.77 -1.30 -6.80
C ALA A 20 -4.53 -1.14 -5.89
N LEU A 21 -4.67 -1.43 -4.59
CA LEU A 21 -3.56 -1.41 -3.64
C LEU A 21 -2.43 -2.38 -4.05
N THR A 22 -2.77 -3.52 -4.64
CA THR A 22 -1.78 -4.50 -5.12
C THR A 22 -1.02 -3.96 -6.33
N ALA A 23 -1.71 -3.33 -7.28
CA ALA A 23 -1.11 -2.71 -8.45
C ALA A 23 -0.17 -1.56 -8.07
N ASP A 24 -0.62 -0.69 -7.16
CA ASP A 24 0.18 0.41 -6.60
C ASP A 24 1.45 -0.11 -5.94
N PHE A 25 1.33 -1.14 -5.10
CA PHE A 25 2.47 -1.77 -4.46
C PHE A 25 3.44 -2.38 -5.47
N ILE A 26 2.92 -3.02 -6.53
CA ILE A 26 3.75 -3.58 -7.59
C ILE A 26 4.53 -2.50 -8.32
N SER A 27 3.85 -1.41 -8.71
CA SER A 27 4.45 -0.26 -9.37
C SER A 27 5.56 0.36 -8.52
N TYR A 28 5.27 0.60 -7.24
CA TYR A 28 6.24 1.12 -6.28
C TYR A 28 7.48 0.22 -6.16
N LYS A 29 7.30 -1.10 -6.05
CA LYS A 29 8.44 -2.03 -5.94
C LYS A 29 9.26 -2.14 -7.21
N ARG A 30 8.66 -1.93 -8.39
CA ARG A 30 9.36 -1.99 -9.67
C ARG A 30 10.13 -0.70 -9.96
N ASP A 31 9.48 0.44 -9.75
CA ASP A 31 9.94 1.73 -10.27
C ASP A 31 10.47 2.66 -9.16
N GLY A 32 10.26 2.31 -7.88
CA GLY A 32 10.68 3.10 -6.71
C GLY A 32 9.84 4.37 -6.48
N VAL A 33 8.93 4.69 -7.39
CA VAL A 33 8.04 5.85 -7.34
C VAL A 33 6.84 5.51 -6.45
N LEU A 34 6.61 6.33 -5.42
CA LEU A 34 5.46 6.20 -4.54
C LEU A 34 4.23 6.85 -5.19
N PRO A 35 3.13 6.12 -5.40
CA PRO A 35 1.85 6.70 -5.83
C PRO A 35 1.35 7.76 -4.85
N ASP A 36 0.73 8.83 -5.39
CA ASP A 36 0.20 9.94 -4.59
C ASP A 36 -0.82 9.49 -3.55
N ILE A 37 -1.61 8.46 -3.88
CA ILE A 37 -2.75 7.96 -3.10
C ILE A 37 -2.62 6.47 -2.78
N PHE A 38 -1.46 6.04 -2.28
CA PHE A 38 -1.13 4.63 -2.06
C PHE A 38 -2.19 3.85 -1.24
N GLY A 39 -3.10 3.16 -1.94
CA GLY A 39 -4.25 2.44 -1.37
C GLY A 39 -5.14 3.25 -0.44
N ARG A 40 -5.30 4.56 -0.68
CA ARG A 40 -6.10 5.47 0.15
C ARG A 40 -6.87 6.47 -0.71
N ASP A 41 -7.99 6.98 -0.20
CA ASP A 41 -8.75 8.07 -0.84
C ASP A 41 -8.19 9.48 -0.52
N ALA A 42 -6.96 9.55 -0.04
CA ALA A 42 -6.30 10.79 0.36
C ALA A 42 -4.80 10.71 0.03
N LEU A 43 -4.19 11.87 -0.21
CA LEU A 43 -2.77 11.97 -0.53
C LEU A 43 -1.90 11.44 0.62
N TYR A 44 -0.75 10.87 0.29
CA TYR A 44 0.20 10.39 1.29
C TYR A 44 0.64 11.50 2.26
N ASP A 45 0.82 12.72 1.78
CA ASP A 45 1.26 13.87 2.58
C ASP A 45 0.13 14.55 3.37
N ASP A 46 -1.12 14.08 3.24
CA ASP A 46 -2.30 14.57 3.95
C ASP A 46 -2.07 14.73 5.47
N SER A 47 -2.70 15.74 6.06
CA SER A 47 -2.51 16.11 7.48
C SER A 47 -3.02 15.03 8.44
N PHE A 48 -3.95 14.18 8.01
CA PHE A 48 -4.47 13.04 8.77
C PHE A 48 -3.65 11.75 8.58
N THR A 49 -2.63 11.76 7.71
CA THR A 49 -1.70 10.62 7.62
C THR A 49 -0.89 10.51 8.91
N TRP A 50 -1.04 9.39 9.61
CA TRP A 50 -0.37 9.12 10.88
C TRP A 50 1.14 9.36 10.78
N PRO A 51 1.76 10.09 11.73
CA PRO A 51 3.19 10.40 11.68
C PRO A 51 4.08 9.16 11.55
N LEU A 52 3.68 8.03 12.15
CA LEU A 52 4.38 6.75 12.01
C LEU A 52 4.41 6.26 10.56
N ILE A 53 3.32 6.45 9.81
CA ILE A 53 3.25 6.10 8.39
C ILE A 53 4.25 6.90 7.57
N LYS A 54 4.35 8.20 7.86
CA LYS A 54 5.32 9.11 7.22
C LYS A 54 6.76 8.76 7.60
N PHE A 55 7.00 8.46 8.87
CA PHE A 55 8.31 8.18 9.44
C PHE A 55 8.89 6.85 8.95
N GLU A 56 8.09 5.79 8.95
CA GLU A 56 8.52 4.47 8.50
C GLU A 56 8.52 4.32 6.97
N ARG A 57 8.04 5.34 6.22
CA ARG A 57 7.77 5.25 4.78
C ARG A 57 7.01 3.96 4.46
N VAL A 58 6.01 3.64 5.29
CA VAL A 58 5.65 2.26 5.69
C VAL A 58 5.74 1.26 4.56
N ALA A 59 6.71 0.36 4.73
CA ALA A 59 7.01 -0.77 3.89
C ALA A 59 6.74 -2.07 4.65
N HIS A 60 5.52 -2.61 4.63
CA HIS A 60 5.32 -4.00 5.09
C HIS A 60 4.28 -4.75 4.25
N ILE A 61 4.74 -5.25 3.09
CA ILE A 61 4.29 -6.54 2.57
C ILE A 61 5.54 -7.41 2.48
N HIS A 62 5.55 -8.52 3.21
CA HIS A 62 6.66 -9.46 3.19
C HIS A 62 6.65 -10.24 1.86
N LEU A 63 7.74 -10.11 1.08
CA LEU A 63 8.08 -11.02 0.00
C LEU A 63 8.85 -12.18 0.62
N ALA A 64 8.31 -13.40 0.52
CA ALA A 64 9.10 -14.61 0.67
C ALA A 64 9.70 -14.95 -0.70
N ASN A 65 11.01 -15.21 -0.73
CA ASN A 65 11.67 -15.86 -1.88
C ASN A 65 11.13 -17.28 -2.07
#